data_AF-A0A821I9L1-F1
#
_entry.id   AF-A0A821I9L1-F1
#
_cell.length_a   1.000
_cell.length_b   1.000
_cell.length_c   1.000
_cell.angle_alpha   90.00
_cell.angle_beta   90.00
_cell.angle_gamma   90.00
#
_symmetry.space_group_name_H-M   'P 1'
#
loop_
_entity.id
_entity.type
_entity.pdbx_description
1 polymer ?
#
loop_
_entity_poly.entity_id
_entity_poly.type
_entity_poly.pdbx_seq_one_letter_code
_entity_poly.pdbx_strand_id
1 'polypeptide(L)'
;SIIKTKTSKNDLLSFSSGDSIEVCESELINLQGIIIDINGDSIRVLPKHEAFKDEILLKANEIRKYFSIGNHVKVLNVRFEGATGMIVGIDGRKAIVLSDGTKDEMSVQISDL
;
A
#
# COMPACT_ATOMS: atom_id res chain seq x y z
N SER A 1 -13.50 -4.05 15.04
CA SER A 1 -13.00 -5.37 14.58
C SER A 1 -11.90 -5.17 13.57
N ILE A 2 -10.66 -5.51 13.91
CA ILE A 2 -9.52 -5.39 12.98
C ILE A 2 -9.65 -6.53 11.98
N ILE A 3 -10.11 -6.22 10.76
CA ILE A 3 -10.26 -7.22 9.69
C ILE A 3 -8.86 -7.52 9.15
N LYS A 4 -8.31 -8.68 9.54
CA LYS A 4 -7.12 -9.25 8.91
C LYS A 4 -7.54 -9.96 7.62
N THR A 5 -7.38 -9.30 6.47
CA THR A 5 -7.41 -9.97 5.17
C THR A 5 -6.10 -10.72 4.95
N LYS A 6 -6.22 -12.03 4.72
CA LYS A 6 -5.11 -12.92 4.36
C LYS A 6 -4.67 -12.55 2.94
N THR A 7 -3.43 -12.10 2.81
CA THR A 7 -2.77 -11.74 1.55
C THR A 7 -2.92 -12.90 0.56
N SER A 8 -3.56 -12.65 -0.59
CA SER A 8 -3.68 -13.67 -1.64
C SER A 8 -2.37 -13.74 -2.40
N LYS A 9 -2.00 -14.93 -2.92
CA LYS A 9 -0.74 -15.14 -3.66
C LYS A 9 -0.48 -14.13 -4.81
N ASN A 10 -1.48 -13.36 -5.23
CA ASN A 10 -1.37 -12.31 -6.25
C ASN A 10 -0.84 -10.97 -5.72
N ASP A 11 -0.88 -10.72 -4.41
CA ASP A 11 -0.44 -9.45 -3.81
C ASP A 11 1.10 -9.34 -3.74
N LEU A 12 1.81 -10.47 -3.78
CA LEU A 12 3.28 -10.53 -3.84
C LEU A 12 3.84 -10.04 -5.19
N LEU A 13 3.01 -9.94 -6.23
CA LEU A 13 3.44 -9.67 -7.61
C LEU A 13 3.36 -8.19 -8.02
N SER A 14 2.93 -7.28 -7.14
CA SER A 14 2.71 -5.86 -7.52
C SER A 14 3.45 -4.82 -6.69
N PHE A 15 4.43 -5.22 -5.87
CA PHE A 15 5.27 -4.26 -5.16
C PHE A 15 6.19 -3.50 -6.12
N SER A 16 6.32 -2.20 -5.87
CA SER A 16 7.24 -1.31 -6.58
C SER A 16 7.94 -0.38 -5.59
N SER A 17 9.15 0.08 -5.93
CA SER A 17 9.79 1.15 -5.17
C SER A 17 8.87 2.38 -5.09
N GLY A 18 8.78 2.96 -3.90
CA GLY A 18 7.84 4.04 -3.60
C GLY A 18 6.51 3.59 -2.99
N ASP A 19 6.17 2.29 -3.06
CA ASP A 19 4.94 1.79 -2.43
C ASP A 19 4.99 1.96 -0.91
N SER A 20 3.87 2.39 -0.34
CA SER A 20 3.64 2.37 1.10
C SER A 20 3.23 0.96 1.53
N ILE A 21 3.86 0.45 2.59
CA ILE A 21 3.60 -0.87 3.13
C ILE A 21 3.39 -0.85 4.63
N GLU A 22 2.82 -1.92 5.14
CA GLU A 22 2.87 -2.26 6.55
C GLU A 22 3.31 -3.71 6.74
N VAL A 23 4.03 -3.96 7.82
CA VAL A 23 4.43 -5.30 8.24
C VAL A 23 3.22 -6.03 8.82
N CYS A 24 2.83 -7.15 8.22
CA CYS A 24 1.72 -7.98 8.67
C CYS A 24 2.16 -9.27 9.39
N GLU A 25 3.40 -9.70 9.19
CA GLU A 25 4.02 -10.85 9.86
C GLU A 25 5.46 -10.50 10.24
N SER A 26 5.99 -11.09 11.34
CA SER A 26 7.30 -10.81 12.02
C SER A 26 7.17 -10.07 13.36
N GLU A 27 8.33 -9.72 13.94
CA GLU A 27 8.45 -8.95 15.19
C GLU A 27 8.16 -7.45 15.02
N LEU A 28 8.21 -6.94 13.79
CA LEU A 28 7.96 -5.53 13.47
C LEU A 28 6.50 -5.28 13.03
N ILE A 29 5.54 -6.10 13.47
CA ILE A 29 4.15 -6.02 13.03
C ILE A 29 3.53 -4.62 13.25
N ASN A 30 2.77 -4.14 12.26
CA ASN A 30 2.21 -2.80 12.15
C ASN A 30 3.24 -1.67 11.93
N LEU A 31 4.53 -1.99 11.75
CA LEU A 31 5.49 -1.01 11.28
C LEU A 31 5.15 -0.63 9.83
N GLN A 32 5.04 0.66 9.58
CA GLN A 32 4.78 1.21 8.26
C GLN A 32 6.08 1.72 7.65
N GLY A 33 6.15 1.76 6.33
CA GLY A 33 7.31 2.30 5.63
C GLY A 33 7.08 2.44 4.13
N ILE A 34 8.12 2.90 3.44
CA ILE A 34 8.14 3.05 1.99
C ILE A 34 9.19 2.08 1.43
N ILE A 35 8.83 1.31 0.41
CA ILE A 35 9.79 0.46 -0.30
C ILE A 35 10.82 1.34 -1.00
N ILE A 36 12.09 1.11 -0.72
CA ILE A 36 13.21 1.76 -1.41
C ILE A 36 13.66 0.89 -2.59
N ASP A 37 13.78 -0.42 -2.37
CA ASP A 37 14.30 -1.35 -3.36
C ASP A 37 13.80 -2.78 -3.14
N ILE A 38 13.77 -3.57 -4.22
CA ILE A 38 13.29 -4.95 -4.24
C ILE A 38 14.36 -5.81 -4.91
N ASN A 39 14.90 -6.78 -4.17
CA ASN A 39 15.87 -7.74 -4.67
C ASN A 39 15.39 -9.17 -4.40
N GLY A 40 14.67 -9.74 -5.36
CA GLY A 40 14.03 -11.06 -5.22
C GLY A 40 12.95 -11.02 -4.14
N ASP A 41 13.10 -11.84 -3.11
CA ASP A 41 12.19 -11.90 -1.94
C ASP A 41 12.55 -10.87 -0.86
N SER A 42 13.71 -10.21 -0.99
CA SER A 42 14.22 -9.25 -0.01
C SER A 42 13.83 -7.82 -0.40
N ILE A 43 13.15 -7.12 0.50
CA ILE A 43 12.62 -5.78 0.28
C ILE A 43 13.28 -4.82 1.27
N ARG A 44 13.95 -3.79 0.75
CA ARG A 44 14.48 -2.69 1.56
C ARG A 44 13.39 -1.65 1.78
N VAL A 45 13.13 -1.34 3.04
CA VAL A 45 12.07 -0.41 3.44
C VAL A 45 12.68 0.68 4.31
N LEU A 46 12.29 1.93 4.05
CA LEU A 46 12.53 3.04 4.96
C LEU A 46 11.35 3.14 5.94
N PRO A 47 11.53 2.84 7.23
CA PRO A 47 10.42 2.85 8.18
C PRO A 47 9.92 4.26 8.46
N LYS A 48 8.60 4.41 8.59
CA LYS A 48 7.94 5.66 8.99
C LYS A 48 7.78 5.71 10.51
N HIS A 49 8.88 5.63 11.24
CA HIS A 49 8.87 5.66 12.71
C HIS A 49 10.21 6.20 13.26
N GLU A 50 10.16 7.12 14.23
CA GLU A 50 11.33 7.89 14.71
C GLU A 50 12.45 7.04 15.33
N ALA A 51 12.10 5.86 15.85
CA ALA A 51 13.08 4.92 16.40
C ALA A 51 14.01 4.31 15.34
N PHE A 52 13.67 4.40 14.06
CA PHE A 52 14.45 3.87 12.95
C PHE A 52 15.06 5.02 12.17
N LYS A 53 16.39 5.02 12.05
CA LYS A 53 17.14 6.00 11.24
C LYS A 53 17.63 5.41 9.92
N ASP A 54 17.72 4.08 9.87
CA ASP A 54 18.26 3.33 8.75
C ASP A 54 17.17 2.49 8.07
N GLU A 55 17.44 2.09 6.83
CA GLU A 55 16.62 1.13 6.09
C GLU A 55 16.63 -0.24 6.79
N ILE A 56 15.50 -0.93 6.71
CA ILE A 56 15.36 -2.31 7.20
C ILE A 56 15.13 -3.27 6.04
N LEU A 57 15.52 -4.53 6.23
CA LEU A 57 15.28 -5.62 5.29
C LEU A 57 14.10 -6.45 5.80
N LEU A 58 13.11 -6.62 4.93
CA LEU A 58 11.92 -7.43 5.17
C LEU A 58 11.74 -8.41 4.03
N LYS A 59 10.99 -9.48 4.25
CA LYS A 59 10.60 -10.39 3.17
C LYS A 59 9.28 -9.98 2.54
N ALA A 60 9.08 -10.33 1.28
CA ALA A 60 7.85 -10.01 0.56
C ALA A 60 6.60 -10.58 1.24
N ASN A 61 6.72 -11.75 1.90
CA ASN A 61 5.62 -12.36 2.65
C ASN A 61 5.35 -11.72 4.02
N GLU A 62 6.25 -10.88 4.53
CA GLU A 62 6.10 -10.20 5.83
C GLU A 62 5.33 -8.88 5.73
N ILE A 63 5.09 -8.39 4.51
CA ILE A 63 4.51 -7.08 4.25
C ILE A 63 3.26 -7.14 3.38
N ARG A 64 2.46 -6.07 3.41
CA ARG A 64 1.37 -5.81 2.48
C ARG A 64 1.30 -4.33 2.12
N LYS A 65 0.74 -3.98 0.96
CA LYS A 65 0.48 -2.58 0.61
C LYS A 65 -0.41 -1.93 1.67
N TYR A 66 -0.04 -0.73 2.06
CA TYR A 66 -0.76 0.07 3.03
C TYR A 66 -1.21 1.37 2.37
N PHE A 67 -2.50 1.65 2.47
CA PHE A 67 -3.13 2.83 1.89
C PHE A 67 -3.76 3.67 2.98
N SER A 68 -3.52 4.98 2.93
CA SER A 68 -4.00 5.95 3.91
C SER A 68 -4.46 7.23 3.22
N ILE A 69 -5.26 8.02 3.93
CA ILE A 69 -5.70 9.34 3.46
C ILE A 69 -4.47 10.20 3.15
N GLY A 70 -4.48 10.84 1.99
CA GLY A 70 -3.38 11.63 1.44
C GLY A 70 -2.42 10.86 0.53
N ASN A 71 -2.49 9.52 0.45
CA ASN A 71 -1.71 8.79 -0.54
C ASN A 71 -2.23 9.06 -1.96
N HIS A 72 -1.31 9.28 -2.90
CA HIS A 72 -1.61 9.29 -4.33
C HIS A 72 -1.50 7.87 -4.86
N VAL A 73 -2.52 7.45 -5.61
CA VAL A 73 -2.66 6.08 -6.10
C VAL A 73 -3.03 6.06 -7.57
N LYS A 74 -2.76 4.93 -8.21
CA LYS A 74 -3.20 4.63 -9.57
C LYS A 74 -4.21 3.48 -9.50
N VAL A 75 -5.40 3.68 -10.03
CA VAL A 75 -6.44 2.66 -10.02
C VAL A 75 -6.14 1.60 -11.09
N LEU A 76 -6.15 0.35 -10.66
CA LEU A 76 -5.90 -0.84 -11.48
C LEU A 76 -7.19 -1.50 -11.98
N ASN A 77 -8.35 -1.13 -11.42
CA ASN A 77 -9.65 -1.65 -11.87
C ASN A 77 -9.97 -1.22 -13.31
N VAL A 78 -10.48 -2.15 -14.13
CA VAL A 78 -10.89 -1.93 -15.53
C VAL A 78 -11.81 -0.71 -15.73
N ARG A 79 -12.73 -0.43 -14.80
CA ARG A 79 -13.68 0.68 -14.92
C ARG A 79 -13.00 2.05 -14.90
N PHE A 80 -11.89 2.17 -14.16
CA PHE A 80 -11.15 3.41 -13.95
C PHE A 80 -9.67 3.20 -14.26
N GLU A 81 -9.37 2.29 -15.20
CA GLU A 81 -8.02 1.80 -15.41
C GLU A 81 -7.09 2.93 -15.80
N GLY A 82 -5.98 3.06 -15.05
CA GLY A 82 -4.98 4.08 -15.30
C GLY A 82 -5.32 5.46 -14.74
N ALA A 83 -6.50 5.66 -14.13
CA ALA A 83 -6.82 6.90 -13.43
C ALA A 83 -5.90 7.06 -12.21
N THR A 84 -5.43 8.29 -11.98
CA THR A 84 -4.69 8.66 -10.77
C THR A 84 -5.54 9.57 -9.89
N GLY A 85 -5.24 9.54 -8.59
CA GLY A 85 -5.88 10.43 -7.64
C GLY A 85 -5.35 10.29 -6.23
N MET A 86 -5.87 11.12 -5.34
CA MET A 86 -5.52 11.11 -3.92
C MET A 86 -6.62 10.43 -3.10
N ILE A 87 -6.25 9.55 -2.17
CA ILE A 87 -7.19 8.96 -1.22
C ILE A 87 -7.65 10.07 -0.25
N VAL A 88 -8.95 10.35 -0.24
CA VAL A 88 -9.58 11.34 0.66
C VAL A 88 -10.41 10.69 1.77
N GLY A 89 -10.71 9.39 1.64
CA GLY A 89 -11.42 8.61 2.65
C GLY A 89 -11.19 7.11 2.50
N ILE A 90 -11.32 6.38 3.61
CA ILE A 90 -11.27 4.91 3.63
C ILE A 90 -12.44 4.42 4.49
N ASP A 91 -13.24 3.51 3.94
CA ASP A 91 -14.33 2.81 4.62
C ASP A 91 -14.20 1.30 4.40
N GLY A 92 -13.76 0.59 5.44
CA GLY A 92 -13.53 -0.85 5.40
C GLY A 92 -12.50 -1.25 4.33
N ARG A 93 -12.97 -1.88 3.24
CA ARG A 93 -12.12 -2.31 2.11
C ARG A 93 -12.21 -1.38 0.89
N LYS A 94 -12.91 -0.25 1.03
CA LYS A 94 -13.07 0.72 -0.04
C LYS A 94 -12.28 1.98 0.27
N ALA A 95 -11.65 2.54 -0.74
CA ALA A 95 -11.09 3.88 -0.71
C ALA A 95 -11.99 4.82 -1.52
N ILE A 96 -12.12 6.06 -1.06
CA ILE A 96 -12.63 7.18 -1.84
C ILE A 96 -11.42 7.93 -2.38
N VAL A 97 -11.26 7.92 -3.70
CA VAL A 97 -10.15 8.54 -4.42
C VAL A 97 -10.68 9.76 -5.16
N LEU A 98 -10.10 10.93 -4.89
CA LEU A 98 -10.37 12.15 -5.64
C LEU A 98 -9.46 12.17 -6.88
N SER A 99 -10.05 12.17 -8.07
CA SER A 99 -9.27 12.17 -9.32
C SER A 99 -8.50 13.47 -9.51
N ASP A 100 -7.24 13.37 -9.94
CA ASP A 100 -6.39 14.55 -10.20
C ASP A 100 -6.90 15.40 -11.37
N GLY A 101 -7.52 14.77 -12.38
CA GLY A 101 -7.95 15.42 -13.61
C GLY A 101 -9.33 16.07 -13.51
N THR A 102 -10.34 15.28 -13.14
CA THR A 102 -11.74 15.76 -13.14
C THR A 102 -12.19 16.33 -11.80
N LYS A 103 -11.46 16.01 -10.70
CA LYS A 103 -11.87 16.27 -9.32
C LYS A 103 -13.17 15.55 -8.91
N ASP A 104 -13.55 14.51 -9.65
CA ASP A 104 -14.65 13.63 -9.23
C ASP A 104 -14.14 12.58 -8.23
N GLU A 105 -15.05 12.13 -7.37
CA GLU A 105 -14.79 11.05 -6.42
C GLU A 105 -15.05 9.67 -7.04
N MET A 106 -14.12 8.74 -6.79
CA MET A 106 -14.21 7.34 -7.19
C MET A 106 -14.17 6.45 -5.96
N SER A 107 -15.19 5.61 -5.78
CA SER A 107 -15.14 4.55 -4.77
C SER A 107 -14.59 3.26 -5.39
N VAL A 108 -13.43 2.81 -4.91
CA VAL A 108 -12.70 1.65 -5.45
C VAL A 108 -12.32 0.68 -4.32
N GLN A 109 -12.15 -0.59 -4.64
CA GLN A 109 -11.62 -1.56 -3.68
C GLN A 109 -10.13 -1.27 -3.45
N ILE A 110 -9.67 -1.40 -2.20
CA ILE A 110 -8.25 -1.25 -1.87
C ILE A 110 -7.38 -2.27 -2.61
N SER A 111 -7.93 -3.44 -2.95
CA SER A 111 -7.25 -4.45 -3.77
C SER A 111 -7.00 -4.01 -5.22
N ASP A 112 -7.65 -2.94 -5.67
CA ASP A 112 -7.57 -2.43 -7.04
C ASP A 112 -6.76 -1.13 -7.12
N LEU A 113 -5.92 -0.85 -6.12
CA LEU A 113 -5.03 0.31 -6.01
C LEU A 113 -3.55 -0.08 -6.10
#